data_AF-A0A419DEV1-F1
#
_entry.id   AF-A0A419DEV1-F1
#
_cell.length_a   1.000
_cell.length_b   1.000
_cell.length_c   1.000
_cell.angle_alpha   90.00
_cell.angle_beta   90.00
_cell.angle_gamma   90.00
#
_symmetry.space_group_name_H-M   'P 1'
#
loop_
_entity.id
_entity.type
_entity.pdbx_description
1 polymer ?
#
loop_
_entity_poly.entity_id
_entity_poly.type
_entity_poly.pdbx_seq_one_letter_code
_entity_poly.pdbx_strand_id
1 'polypeptide(L)'
;MSNNWQKSYDELKEFILSHPNIEISKTCVVLPEDVRSDFYRLFDSVHTNLAKDYFTPELEEGIVLGKKWNDATQEATDKLNLAGIEISGGLDWFLRNPIDGVIRGLYGPLFDLLKGTTQLDTFEKVARESLSRDFATFMRAGYRDWVMVAVINKILPDELYSVTAPPFDGEIFPGYHEDSVPGAQASQKISLEQNLICSFFTPGIILHSNKFKRFVTIVPCHFEAYWKARSTSQKQEWMRLKEIEKEFGRNKLWPDVLIYTAEEKEDLVLVADSHYIARPDIIIDFKENADWYEKEGLDDVKRHYDALKPKIGSFVVCRKPVPEAATTALLDLLTIHTQQENKTLSVDATESNMLTPNEPAGEPLPEAKPEYKIQLLHVGDEVENLNPIIDALV
;
A
#
# COMPACT_ATOMS: atom_id res chain seq x y z
N MET A 1 -3.53 35.28 20.43
CA MET A 1 -2.62 34.51 21.30
C MET A 1 -1.62 33.85 20.39
N SER A 2 -0.30 33.96 20.62
CA SER A 2 0.68 33.31 19.73
C SER A 2 0.60 31.79 19.88
N ASN A 3 0.64 31.09 18.74
CA ASN A 3 0.69 29.63 18.71
C ASN A 3 1.98 29.14 19.39
N ASN A 4 1.97 27.96 20.00
CA ASN A 4 3.12 27.47 20.78
C ASN A 4 4.36 27.29 19.91
N TRP A 5 4.18 26.92 18.64
CA TRP A 5 5.29 26.82 17.70
C TRP A 5 6.00 28.15 17.43
N GLN A 6 5.26 29.27 17.42
CA GLN A 6 5.85 30.61 17.25
C GLN A 6 6.70 30.99 18.45
N LYS A 7 6.28 30.59 19.67
CA LYS A 7 7.08 30.79 20.88
C LYS A 7 8.38 30.00 20.83
N SER A 8 8.32 28.73 20.44
CA SER A 8 9.54 27.93 20.24
C SER A 8 10.42 28.48 19.12
N TYR A 9 9.82 29.09 18.08
CA TYR A 9 10.58 29.73 17.03
C TYR A 9 11.28 31.01 17.52
N ASP A 10 10.63 31.80 18.38
CA ASP A 10 11.23 32.94 19.04
C ASP A 10 12.39 32.51 19.95
N GLU A 11 12.23 31.45 20.74
CA GLU A 11 13.29 30.85 21.55
C GLU A 11 14.49 30.38 20.71
N LEU A 12 14.24 29.74 19.57
CA LEU A 12 15.29 29.33 18.64
C LEU A 12 16.05 30.54 18.07
N LYS A 13 15.35 31.62 17.70
CA LYS A 13 16.00 32.85 17.24
C LYS A 13 16.84 33.51 18.34
N GLU A 14 16.34 33.56 19.57
CA GLU A 14 17.09 34.08 20.72
C GLU A 14 18.35 33.24 20.99
N PHE A 15 18.25 31.91 20.87
CA PHE A 15 19.40 31.02 20.95
C PHE A 15 20.44 31.32 19.86
N ILE A 16 20.02 31.51 18.62
CA ILE A 16 20.94 31.88 17.52
C ILE A 16 21.62 33.23 17.81
N LEU A 17 20.86 34.23 18.27
CA LEU A 17 21.40 35.56 18.58
C LEU A 17 22.39 35.57 19.74
N SER A 18 22.22 34.67 20.71
CA SER A 18 23.13 34.53 21.86
C SER A 18 24.41 33.74 21.56
N HIS A 19 24.51 33.12 20.39
CA HIS A 19 25.67 32.31 19.99
C HIS A 19 26.25 32.83 18.65
N PRO A 20 27.13 33.84 18.69
CA PRO A 20 27.62 34.54 17.48
C PRO A 20 28.41 33.66 16.51
N ASN A 21 28.86 32.47 16.95
CA ASN A 21 29.54 31.48 16.10
C ASN A 21 28.57 30.67 15.22
N ILE A 22 27.25 30.79 15.44
CA ILE A 22 26.23 30.24 14.54
C ILE A 22 26.08 31.18 13.35
N GLU A 23 26.37 30.68 12.15
CA GLU A 23 26.17 31.46 10.93
C GLU A 23 25.00 30.89 10.14
N ILE A 24 23.93 31.68 9.99
CA ILE A 24 22.80 31.35 9.13
C ILE A 24 22.65 32.48 8.12
N SER A 25 22.85 32.14 6.85
CA SER A 25 22.70 33.04 5.72
C SER A 25 21.92 32.36 4.60
N LYS A 26 21.53 33.12 3.56
CA LYS A 26 20.77 32.58 2.44
C LYS A 26 21.40 31.36 1.76
N THR A 27 22.73 31.23 1.81
CA THR A 27 23.48 30.18 1.12
C THR A 27 24.23 29.24 2.05
N CYS A 28 24.28 29.51 3.35
CA CYS A 28 25.12 28.75 4.28
C CYS A 28 24.46 28.61 5.67
N VAL A 29 24.65 27.44 6.29
CA VAL A 29 24.35 27.17 7.69
C VAL A 29 25.59 26.55 8.31
N VAL A 30 26.21 27.26 9.25
CA VAL A 30 27.36 26.78 10.03
C VAL A 30 26.94 26.64 11.47
N LEU A 31 26.99 25.40 11.98
CA LEU A 31 26.67 25.04 13.35
C LEU A 31 27.92 24.48 14.05
N PRO A 32 28.54 25.26 14.96
CA PRO A 32 29.64 24.78 15.80
C PRO A 32 29.25 23.52 16.58
N GLU A 33 30.21 22.63 16.81
CA GLU A 33 29.95 21.33 17.42
C GLU A 33 29.42 21.43 18.85
N ASP A 34 29.89 22.42 19.61
CA ASP A 34 29.55 22.68 21.01
C ASP A 34 28.09 23.14 21.21
N VAL A 35 27.48 23.77 20.21
CA VAL A 35 26.09 24.27 20.27
C VAL A 35 25.10 23.44 19.46
N ARG A 36 25.59 22.50 18.65
CA ARG A 36 24.79 21.75 17.66
C ARG A 36 23.63 20.99 18.31
N SER A 37 23.87 20.31 19.43
CA SER A 37 22.85 19.53 20.12
C SER A 37 21.70 20.41 20.63
N ASP A 38 22.01 21.54 21.23
CA ASP A 38 20.99 22.47 21.74
C ASP A 38 20.22 23.17 20.63
N PHE A 39 20.92 23.52 19.54
CA PHE A 39 20.27 24.04 18.33
C PHE A 39 19.21 23.06 17.83
N TYR A 40 19.57 21.78 17.61
CA TYR A 40 18.62 20.80 17.08
C TYR A 40 17.50 20.48 18.07
N ARG A 41 17.76 20.49 19.37
CA ARG A 41 16.70 20.37 20.39
C ARG A 41 15.65 21.48 20.26
N LEU A 42 16.07 22.74 20.08
CA LEU A 42 15.14 23.86 19.88
C LEU A 42 14.48 23.80 18.50
N PHE A 43 15.23 23.44 17.47
CA PHE A 43 14.75 23.25 16.10
C PHE A 43 13.61 22.21 16.04
N ASP A 44 13.81 21.04 16.66
CA ASP A 44 12.81 19.99 16.74
C ASP A 44 11.62 20.39 17.62
N SER A 45 11.83 21.24 18.63
CA SER A 45 10.74 21.81 19.44
C SER A 45 9.79 22.67 18.60
N VAL A 46 10.31 23.45 17.64
CA VAL A 46 9.48 24.22 16.70
C VAL A 46 8.60 23.29 15.89
N HIS A 47 9.18 22.26 15.27
CA HIS A 47 8.42 21.30 14.47
C HIS A 47 7.38 20.53 15.29
N THR A 48 7.77 20.06 16.47
CA THR A 48 6.90 19.30 17.37
C THR A 48 5.69 20.13 17.79
N ASN A 49 5.93 21.39 18.20
CA ASN A 49 4.84 22.27 18.60
C ASN A 49 3.98 22.70 17.41
N LEU A 50 4.55 22.83 16.21
CA LEU A 50 3.77 23.09 15.01
C LEU A 50 2.84 21.93 14.68
N ALA A 51 3.34 20.70 14.72
CA ALA A 51 2.51 19.51 14.53
C ALA A 51 1.40 19.43 15.59
N LYS A 52 1.71 19.65 16.87
CA LYS A 52 0.71 19.63 17.95
C LYS A 52 -0.33 20.73 17.83
N ASP A 53 0.08 21.95 17.47
CA ASP A 53 -0.83 23.09 17.37
C ASP A 53 -1.92 22.88 16.30
N TYR A 54 -1.64 22.12 15.22
CA TYR A 54 -2.57 21.94 14.10
C TYR A 54 -3.11 20.52 13.88
N PHE A 55 -2.43 19.48 14.38
CA PHE A 55 -2.71 18.07 14.04
C PHE A 55 -2.87 17.17 15.27
N THR A 56 -3.20 17.71 16.45
CA THR A 56 -3.34 16.87 17.67
C THR A 56 -4.31 15.69 17.47
N PRO A 57 -5.54 15.86 16.95
CA PRO A 57 -6.47 14.74 16.74
C PRO A 57 -5.91 13.66 15.80
N GLU A 58 -5.27 14.08 14.71
CA GLU A 58 -4.61 13.20 13.75
C GLU A 58 -3.46 12.42 14.41
N LEU A 59 -2.62 13.10 15.20
CA LEU A 59 -1.54 12.45 15.93
C LEU A 59 -2.05 11.40 16.94
N GLU A 60 -3.17 11.67 17.61
CA GLU A 60 -3.83 10.68 18.49
C GLU A 60 -4.30 9.44 17.70
N GLU A 61 -4.87 9.64 16.51
CA GLU A 61 -5.24 8.55 15.60
C GLU A 61 -4.01 7.71 15.17
N GLY A 62 -2.88 8.36 14.91
CA GLY A 62 -1.62 7.68 14.59
C GLY A 62 -1.08 6.86 15.77
N ILE A 63 -1.22 7.36 17.01
CA ILE A 63 -0.80 6.63 18.23
C ILE A 63 -1.63 5.35 18.39
N VAL A 64 -2.94 5.43 18.17
CA VAL A 64 -3.82 4.25 18.22
C VAL A 64 -3.40 3.21 17.18
N LEU A 65 -3.15 3.64 15.94
CA LEU A 65 -2.69 2.75 14.87
C LEU A 65 -1.33 2.11 15.21
N GLY A 66 -0.37 2.90 15.72
CA GLY A 66 0.94 2.40 16.13
C GLY A 66 0.86 1.32 17.21
N LYS A 67 -0.05 1.47 18.19
CA LYS A 67 -0.31 0.43 19.18
C LYS A 67 -0.85 -0.85 18.54
N LYS A 68 -1.84 -0.72 17.65
CA LYS A 68 -2.47 -1.87 16.96
C LYS A 68 -1.48 -2.61 16.07
N TRP A 69 -0.61 -1.86 15.39
CA TRP A 69 0.52 -2.40 14.64
C TRP A 69 1.45 -3.22 15.53
N ASN A 70 1.89 -2.66 16.68
CA ASN A 70 2.77 -3.38 17.60
C ASN A 70 2.12 -4.65 18.16
N ASP A 71 0.84 -4.61 18.52
CA ASP A 71 0.11 -5.77 19.02
C ASP A 71 0.04 -6.88 17.95
N ALA A 72 -0.33 -6.53 16.71
CA ALA A 72 -0.45 -7.49 15.62
C ALA A 72 0.90 -8.08 15.17
N THR A 73 1.94 -7.24 15.11
CA THR A 73 3.29 -7.68 14.73
C THR A 73 3.93 -8.56 15.80
N GLN A 74 3.71 -8.27 17.08
CA GLN A 74 4.16 -9.13 18.17
C GLN A 74 3.49 -10.51 18.09
N GLU A 75 2.17 -10.56 17.88
CA GLU A 75 1.44 -11.81 17.71
C GLU A 75 1.97 -12.63 16.51
N ALA A 76 2.20 -11.99 15.37
CA ALA A 76 2.75 -12.65 14.19
C ALA A 76 4.18 -13.17 14.44
N THR A 77 4.99 -12.36 15.13
CA THR A 77 6.36 -12.70 15.51
C THR A 77 6.40 -13.93 16.40
N ASP A 78 5.53 -14.00 17.40
CA ASP A 78 5.47 -15.13 18.33
C ASP A 78 4.96 -16.41 17.64
N LYS A 79 3.95 -16.30 16.76
CA LYS A 79 3.37 -17.44 16.04
C LYS A 79 4.34 -18.07 15.05
N LEU A 80 5.06 -17.25 14.28
CA LEU A 80 5.94 -17.70 13.19
C LEU A 80 7.43 -17.72 13.58
N ASN A 81 7.75 -17.35 14.82
CA ASN A 81 9.13 -17.17 15.29
C ASN A 81 9.94 -16.27 14.34
N LEU A 82 9.39 -15.08 14.07
CA LEU A 82 9.99 -14.13 13.12
C LEU A 82 11.21 -13.44 13.73
N ALA A 83 12.22 -13.20 12.91
CA ALA A 83 13.31 -12.29 13.19
C ALA A 83 12.90 -10.81 13.05
N GLY A 84 11.82 -10.54 12.30
CA GLY A 84 11.25 -9.19 12.16
C GLY A 84 10.28 -9.05 10.99
N ILE A 85 9.59 -7.91 10.97
CA ILE A 85 8.70 -7.49 9.87
C ILE A 85 9.27 -6.18 9.31
N GLU A 86 9.61 -6.18 8.03
CA GLU A 86 10.24 -5.07 7.32
C GLU A 86 9.17 -4.19 6.64
N ILE A 87 9.22 -2.90 6.92
CA ILE A 87 8.39 -1.83 6.36
C ILE A 87 9.27 -0.64 5.99
N SER A 88 8.77 0.26 5.15
CA SER A 88 9.53 1.45 4.75
C SER A 88 9.94 2.30 5.97
N GLY A 89 11.16 2.86 5.96
CA GLY A 89 11.72 3.56 7.12
C GLY A 89 10.87 4.75 7.61
N GLY A 90 10.26 5.51 6.68
CA GLY A 90 9.34 6.60 7.03
C GLY A 90 8.13 6.13 7.83
N LEU A 91 7.57 4.98 7.45
CA LEU A 91 6.43 4.39 8.11
C LEU A 91 6.79 3.80 9.48
N ASP A 92 7.96 3.16 9.62
CA ASP A 92 8.44 2.63 10.91
C ASP A 92 8.54 3.73 11.96
N TRP A 93 9.09 4.89 11.59
CA TRP A 93 9.15 6.03 12.51
C TRP A 93 7.75 6.53 12.89
N PHE A 94 6.85 6.64 11.92
CA PHE A 94 5.47 7.07 12.17
C PHE A 94 4.72 6.14 13.12
N LEU A 95 4.80 4.82 12.90
CA LEU A 95 4.10 3.84 13.73
C LEU A 95 4.66 3.75 15.16
N ARG A 96 5.94 4.08 15.36
CA ARG A 96 6.53 4.19 16.71
C ARG A 96 6.21 5.51 17.39
N ASN A 97 6.30 6.61 16.64
CA ASN A 97 6.05 7.96 17.11
C ASN A 97 5.53 8.83 15.95
N PRO A 98 4.20 9.06 15.87
CA PRO A 98 3.59 9.79 14.75
C PRO A 98 4.17 11.18 14.52
N ILE A 99 4.56 11.89 15.60
CA ILE A 99 5.19 13.20 15.49
C ILE A 99 6.53 13.08 14.76
N ASP A 100 7.38 12.16 15.18
CA ASP A 100 8.70 11.95 14.57
C ASP A 100 8.57 11.56 13.08
N GLY A 101 7.58 10.72 12.75
CA GLY A 101 7.29 10.35 11.37
C GLY A 101 6.98 11.55 10.46
N VAL A 102 6.11 12.47 10.90
CA VAL A 102 5.61 13.56 10.03
C VAL A 102 6.51 14.81 10.03
N ILE A 103 7.28 15.08 11.08
CA ILE A 103 8.06 16.34 11.15
C ILE A 103 9.32 16.36 10.27
N ARG A 104 9.79 15.20 9.79
CA ARG A 104 11.03 15.12 8.99
C ARG A 104 10.97 15.94 7.71
N GLY A 105 9.78 16.03 7.08
CA GLY A 105 9.55 16.87 5.90
C GLY A 105 9.70 18.37 6.16
N LEU A 106 9.68 18.81 7.42
CA LEU A 106 9.70 20.22 7.80
C LEU A 106 11.10 20.82 7.97
N TYR A 107 12.14 19.97 7.98
CA TYR A 107 13.53 20.42 8.18
C TYR A 107 13.96 21.47 7.16
N GLY A 108 13.73 21.20 5.87
CA GLY A 108 14.02 22.18 4.80
C GLY A 108 13.27 23.50 5.00
N PRO A 109 11.92 23.47 5.07
CA PRO A 109 11.10 24.66 5.29
C PRO A 109 11.50 25.52 6.50
N LEU A 110 11.85 24.92 7.65
CA LEU A 110 12.26 25.70 8.82
C LEU A 110 13.63 26.33 8.63
N PHE A 111 14.57 25.64 7.96
CA PHE A 111 15.84 26.28 7.57
C PHE A 111 15.61 27.44 6.60
N ASP A 112 14.70 27.31 5.64
CA ASP A 112 14.37 28.40 4.73
C ASP A 112 13.80 29.62 5.49
N LEU A 113 12.99 29.37 6.52
CA LEU A 113 12.48 30.43 7.39
C LEU A 113 13.63 31.12 8.15
N LEU A 114 14.53 30.34 8.77
CA LEU A 114 15.70 30.88 9.48
C LEU A 114 16.65 31.67 8.58
N LYS A 115 16.82 31.25 7.33
CA LYS A 115 17.64 31.95 6.32
C LYS A 115 16.96 33.21 5.78
N GLY A 116 15.67 33.42 6.07
CA GLY A 116 14.85 34.48 5.50
C GLY A 116 14.61 34.32 4.00
N THR A 117 14.67 33.10 3.47
CA THR A 117 14.28 32.78 2.07
C THR A 117 12.77 32.60 1.94
N THR A 118 12.07 32.38 3.06
CA THR A 118 10.59 32.42 3.17
C THR A 118 10.14 33.30 4.34
N GLN A 119 8.84 33.60 4.41
CA GLN A 119 8.21 34.36 5.49
C GLN A 119 7.34 33.45 6.36
N LEU A 120 7.01 33.90 7.58
CA LEU A 120 6.25 33.10 8.57
C LEU A 120 4.96 32.51 8.01
N ASP A 121 4.11 33.33 7.37
CA ASP A 121 2.83 32.86 6.82
C ASP A 121 3.01 31.82 5.70
N THR A 122 4.07 31.98 4.89
CA THR A 122 4.38 31.03 3.80
C THR A 122 4.93 29.73 4.36
N PHE A 123 5.82 29.81 5.36
CA PHE A 123 6.31 28.64 6.09
C PHE A 123 5.16 27.88 6.73
N GLU A 124 4.28 28.56 7.48
CA GLU A 124 3.15 27.92 8.16
C GLU A 124 2.25 27.18 7.17
N LYS A 125 1.92 27.82 6.04
CA LYS A 125 1.12 27.19 4.99
C LYS A 125 1.79 25.92 4.43
N VAL A 126 3.05 26.03 4.01
CA VAL A 126 3.80 24.90 3.43
C VAL A 126 3.97 23.77 4.45
N ALA A 127 4.24 24.10 5.71
CA ALA A 127 4.37 23.13 6.78
C ALA A 127 3.07 22.37 7.03
N ARG A 128 1.93 23.07 7.06
CA ARG A 128 0.62 22.44 7.23
C ARG A 128 0.25 21.53 6.05
N GLU A 129 0.52 21.96 4.82
CA GLU A 129 0.31 21.13 3.63
C GLU A 129 1.19 19.88 3.65
N SER A 130 2.46 20.01 4.05
CA SER A 130 3.38 18.86 4.19
C SER A 130 2.90 17.90 5.26
N LEU A 131 2.58 18.40 6.46
CA LEU A 131 2.09 17.57 7.56
C LEU A 131 0.82 16.81 7.18
N SER A 132 -0.15 17.49 6.54
CA SER A 132 -1.40 16.85 6.11
C SER A 132 -1.14 15.73 5.10
N ARG A 133 -0.30 15.98 4.09
CA ARG A 133 0.06 14.97 3.08
C ARG A 133 0.83 13.80 3.70
N ASP A 134 1.84 14.08 4.50
CA ASP A 134 2.71 13.06 5.07
C ASP A 134 1.93 12.20 6.08
N PHE A 135 1.08 12.83 6.91
CA PHE A 135 0.16 12.11 7.79
C PHE A 135 -0.80 11.20 7.02
N ALA A 136 -1.48 11.72 5.99
CA ALA A 136 -2.39 10.91 5.18
C ALA A 136 -1.67 9.71 4.53
N THR A 137 -0.47 9.94 4.01
CA THR A 137 0.38 8.90 3.39
C THR A 137 0.72 7.80 4.39
N PHE A 138 1.25 8.17 5.57
CA PHE A 138 1.66 7.19 6.57
C PHE A 138 0.48 6.50 7.26
N MET A 139 -0.64 7.20 7.48
CA MET A 139 -1.85 6.59 8.00
C MET A 139 -2.41 5.52 7.06
N ARG A 140 -2.50 5.82 5.75
CA ARG A 140 -2.96 4.84 4.75
C ARG A 140 -2.04 3.63 4.72
N ALA A 141 -0.73 3.84 4.59
CA ALA A 141 0.25 2.76 4.52
C ALA A 141 0.27 1.92 5.81
N GLY A 142 0.28 2.57 6.98
CA GLY A 142 0.26 1.89 8.27
C GLY A 142 -1.02 1.09 8.52
N TYR A 143 -2.17 1.64 8.11
CA TYR A 143 -3.45 0.95 8.24
C TYR A 143 -3.52 -0.28 7.32
N ARG A 144 -3.10 -0.14 6.06
CA ARG A 144 -2.96 -1.25 5.12
C ARG A 144 -2.06 -2.35 5.69
N ASP A 145 -0.86 -2.00 6.14
CA ASP A 145 0.12 -2.96 6.64
C ASP A 145 -0.37 -3.63 7.93
N TRP A 146 -1.03 -2.89 8.83
CA TRP A 146 -1.69 -3.47 10.00
C TRP A 146 -2.77 -4.49 9.60
N VAL A 147 -3.63 -4.18 8.64
CA VAL A 147 -4.65 -5.12 8.15
C VAL A 147 -4.00 -6.36 7.53
N MET A 148 -2.93 -6.20 6.75
CA MET A 148 -2.19 -7.35 6.19
C MET A 148 -1.67 -8.27 7.30
N VAL A 149 -1.00 -7.72 8.33
CA VAL A 149 -0.51 -8.52 9.47
C VAL A 149 -1.66 -9.14 10.27
N ALA A 150 -2.78 -8.41 10.44
CA ALA A 150 -3.96 -8.95 11.11
C ALA A 150 -4.58 -10.13 10.33
N VAL A 151 -4.65 -10.04 9.00
CA VAL A 151 -5.07 -11.17 8.14
C VAL A 151 -4.11 -12.34 8.28
N ILE A 152 -2.79 -12.10 8.26
CA ILE A 152 -1.77 -13.12 8.52
C ILE A 152 -2.03 -13.83 9.84
N ASN A 153 -2.30 -13.12 10.93
CA ASN A 153 -2.59 -13.74 12.22
C ASN A 153 -3.86 -14.60 12.21
N LYS A 154 -4.88 -14.20 11.45
CA LYS A 154 -6.19 -14.89 11.39
C LYS A 154 -6.20 -16.11 10.46
N ILE A 155 -5.30 -16.21 9.50
CA ILE A 155 -5.16 -17.43 8.69
C ILE A 155 -4.43 -18.57 9.43
N LEU A 156 -3.99 -18.35 10.67
CA LEU A 156 -3.30 -19.33 11.53
C LEU A 156 -2.10 -19.99 10.83
N PRO A 157 -1.06 -19.21 10.50
CA PRO A 157 0.05 -19.72 9.72
C PRO A 157 1.00 -20.53 10.59
N ASP A 158 1.59 -21.57 10.02
CA ASP A 158 2.54 -22.47 10.67
C ASP A 158 3.87 -22.60 9.90
N GLU A 159 3.91 -22.21 8.62
CA GLU A 159 5.13 -22.11 7.83
C GLU A 159 5.19 -20.78 7.08
N LEU A 160 6.40 -20.22 6.93
CA LEU A 160 6.67 -19.00 6.17
C LEU A 160 7.79 -19.24 5.15
N TYR A 161 7.52 -18.81 3.92
CA TYR A 161 8.46 -18.79 2.82
C TYR A 161 8.47 -17.41 2.15
N SER A 162 9.52 -17.12 1.41
CA SER A 162 9.65 -15.91 0.59
C SER A 162 10.36 -16.23 -0.72
N VAL A 163 10.15 -15.38 -1.73
CA VAL A 163 10.88 -15.45 -3.00
C VAL A 163 11.64 -14.14 -3.19
N THR A 164 12.95 -14.24 -3.30
CA THR A 164 13.82 -13.09 -3.60
C THR A 164 14.04 -13.02 -5.10
N ALA A 165 13.41 -12.05 -5.77
CA ALA A 165 13.65 -11.79 -7.18
C ALA A 165 15.13 -11.38 -7.42
N PRO A 166 15.72 -11.74 -8.58
CA PRO A 166 17.04 -11.22 -8.96
C PRO A 166 17.07 -9.70 -8.96
N PRO A 167 18.19 -9.05 -8.61
CA PRO A 167 18.29 -7.60 -8.64
C PRO A 167 18.03 -7.09 -10.05
N PHE A 168 17.16 -6.08 -10.17
CA PHE A 168 16.93 -5.40 -11.43
C PHE A 168 18.12 -4.48 -11.75
N ASP A 169 18.67 -4.59 -12.96
CA ASP A 169 19.88 -3.89 -13.40
C ASP A 169 19.62 -2.70 -14.32
N GLY A 170 18.34 -2.26 -14.44
CA GLY A 170 17.99 -1.06 -15.19
C GLY A 170 17.65 -1.29 -16.66
N GLU A 171 17.16 -2.49 -17.03
CA GLU A 171 16.76 -2.78 -18.40
C GLU A 171 15.73 -1.77 -18.95
N ILE A 172 15.94 -1.37 -20.20
CA ILE A 172 15.19 -0.27 -20.83
C ILE A 172 13.84 -0.76 -21.39
N PHE A 173 13.71 -2.05 -21.71
CA PHE A 173 12.54 -2.59 -22.41
C PHE A 173 11.94 -3.79 -21.65
N PRO A 174 10.67 -3.68 -21.18
CA PRO A 174 9.97 -4.80 -20.56
C PRO A 174 9.92 -6.03 -21.48
N GLY A 175 10.26 -7.19 -20.93
CA GLY A 175 10.20 -8.49 -21.58
C GLY A 175 11.39 -8.83 -22.47
N TYR A 176 12.44 -8.01 -22.48
CA TYR A 176 13.67 -8.31 -23.23
C TYR A 176 14.45 -9.47 -22.61
N HIS A 177 14.51 -9.51 -21.28
CA HIS A 177 15.14 -10.59 -20.54
C HIS A 177 14.17 -11.72 -20.23
N GLU A 178 14.63 -12.96 -20.38
CA GLU A 178 13.87 -14.16 -20.04
C GLU A 178 14.66 -15.08 -19.11
N ASP A 179 14.15 -15.29 -17.89
CA ASP A 179 14.81 -16.13 -16.90
C ASP A 179 13.86 -16.99 -16.07
N SER A 180 14.41 -17.92 -15.31
CA SER A 180 13.68 -18.77 -14.38
C SER A 180 13.40 -18.01 -13.08
N VAL A 181 12.14 -18.10 -12.61
CA VAL A 181 11.76 -17.52 -11.31
C VAL A 181 12.40 -18.34 -10.18
N PRO A 182 13.04 -17.70 -9.20
CA PRO A 182 13.59 -18.41 -8.04
C PRO A 182 12.50 -19.17 -7.26
N GLY A 183 12.88 -20.32 -6.68
CA GLY A 183 11.98 -21.09 -5.83
C GLY A 183 11.74 -20.45 -4.46
N ALA A 184 10.64 -20.82 -3.81
CA ALA A 184 10.32 -20.40 -2.45
C ALA A 184 11.36 -20.93 -1.44
N GLN A 185 11.84 -20.05 -0.56
CA GLN A 185 12.79 -20.39 0.51
C GLN A 185 12.16 -20.13 1.87
N ALA A 186 12.38 -21.02 2.83
CA ALA A 186 11.92 -20.81 4.20
C ALA A 186 12.47 -19.49 4.75
N SER A 187 11.63 -18.71 5.41
CA SER A 187 11.98 -17.38 5.89
C SER A 187 11.54 -17.20 7.34
N GLN A 188 12.27 -16.34 8.04
CA GLN A 188 11.90 -15.82 9.36
C GLN A 188 11.60 -14.32 9.29
N LYS A 189 11.47 -13.77 8.10
CA LYS A 189 11.22 -12.35 7.87
C LYS A 189 10.04 -12.18 6.93
N ILE A 190 9.19 -11.22 7.28
CA ILE A 190 8.13 -10.72 6.43
C ILE A 190 8.59 -9.38 5.89
N SER A 191 8.47 -9.17 4.58
CA SER A 191 8.68 -7.85 3.99
C SER A 191 7.37 -7.35 3.39
N LEU A 192 6.93 -6.18 3.84
CA LEU A 192 5.79 -5.43 3.28
C LEU A 192 6.25 -4.27 2.40
N GLU A 193 7.55 -4.18 2.13
CA GLU A 193 8.08 -3.14 1.24
C GLU A 193 7.59 -3.35 -0.20
N GLN A 194 7.30 -2.22 -0.86
CA GLN A 194 6.86 -2.19 -2.25
C GLN A 194 8.06 -1.86 -3.15
N ASN A 195 8.47 -2.82 -3.96
CA ASN A 195 9.41 -2.56 -5.05
C ASN A 195 8.64 -2.12 -6.28
N LEU A 196 8.68 -0.81 -6.57
CA LEU A 196 8.01 -0.24 -7.73
C LEU A 196 8.55 -0.79 -9.05
N ILE A 197 9.82 -1.16 -9.08
CA ILE A 197 10.49 -1.70 -10.27
C ILE A 197 11.23 -2.96 -9.85
N CYS A 198 11.01 -4.06 -10.55
CA CYS A 198 11.58 -5.37 -10.25
C CYS A 198 11.84 -6.19 -11.52
N SER A 199 12.70 -7.21 -11.40
CA SER A 199 12.87 -8.22 -12.45
C SER A 199 11.57 -9.01 -12.60
N PHE A 200 11.14 -9.67 -11.53
CA PHE A 200 9.86 -10.36 -11.39
C PHE A 200 9.07 -9.78 -10.22
N PHE A 201 7.75 -9.74 -10.34
CA PHE A 201 6.89 -9.48 -9.18
C PHE A 201 6.65 -10.80 -8.45
N THR A 202 7.49 -11.06 -7.45
CA THR A 202 7.44 -12.26 -6.61
C THR A 202 6.96 -11.91 -5.20
N PRO A 203 6.32 -12.83 -4.48
CA PRO A 203 5.84 -12.53 -3.14
C PRO A 203 6.98 -12.55 -2.12
N GLY A 204 7.00 -11.53 -1.25
CA GLY A 204 7.81 -11.54 -0.03
C GLY A 204 7.25 -12.43 1.07
N ILE A 205 6.02 -12.94 0.91
CA ILE A 205 5.26 -13.67 1.93
C ILE A 205 4.51 -14.83 1.27
N ILE A 206 4.88 -16.07 1.56
CA ILE A 206 4.09 -17.26 1.24
C ILE A 206 3.91 -18.03 2.54
N LEU A 207 2.68 -18.16 3.01
CA LEU A 207 2.34 -18.77 4.29
C LEU A 207 1.59 -20.07 4.06
N HIS A 208 1.96 -21.15 4.74
CA HIS A 208 1.04 -22.27 4.88
C HIS A 208 0.01 -21.92 5.95
N SER A 209 -1.27 -22.04 5.63
CA SER A 209 -2.37 -21.85 6.58
C SER A 209 -2.77 -23.19 7.19
N ASN A 210 -2.57 -23.34 8.50
CA ASN A 210 -3.05 -24.53 9.22
C ASN A 210 -4.59 -24.63 9.21
N LYS A 211 -5.27 -23.48 9.09
CA LYS A 211 -6.74 -23.38 9.04
C LYS A 211 -7.31 -23.95 7.74
N PHE A 212 -6.73 -23.60 6.59
CA PHE A 212 -7.25 -23.99 5.28
C PHE A 212 -6.51 -25.14 4.61
N LYS A 213 -5.34 -25.54 5.14
CA LYS A 213 -4.46 -26.58 4.58
C LYS A 213 -3.98 -26.24 3.16
N ARG A 214 -3.67 -24.96 2.94
CA ARG A 214 -3.23 -24.40 1.65
C ARG A 214 -2.20 -23.31 1.89
N PHE A 215 -1.42 -23.01 0.86
CA PHE A 215 -0.54 -21.86 0.86
C PHE A 215 -1.31 -20.60 0.46
N VAL A 216 -0.95 -19.48 1.09
CA VAL A 216 -1.53 -18.15 0.86
C VAL A 216 -0.38 -17.16 0.70
N THR A 217 -0.48 -16.29 -0.30
CA THR A 217 0.37 -15.09 -0.40
C THR A 217 -0.50 -13.84 -0.38
N ILE A 218 0.00 -12.81 0.30
CA ILE A 218 -0.62 -11.50 0.42
C ILE A 218 0.41 -10.50 -0.07
N VAL A 219 0.12 -9.83 -1.17
CA VAL A 219 1.07 -8.91 -1.80
C VAL A 219 0.53 -7.49 -1.84
N PRO A 220 1.30 -6.49 -1.34
CA PRO A 220 0.95 -5.10 -1.54
C PRO A 220 1.19 -4.75 -3.01
N CYS A 221 0.22 -4.14 -3.66
CA CYS A 221 0.17 -4.08 -5.11
C CYS A 221 0.46 -2.67 -5.64
N HIS A 222 1.71 -2.46 -6.05
CA HIS A 222 2.10 -1.46 -7.04
C HIS A 222 3.50 -1.83 -7.54
N PHE A 223 3.60 -2.29 -8.80
CA PHE A 223 4.83 -2.83 -9.33
C PHE A 223 4.94 -2.61 -10.83
N GLU A 224 6.18 -2.73 -11.33
CA GLU A 224 6.51 -2.91 -12.72
C GLU A 224 7.55 -4.04 -12.83
N ALA A 225 7.14 -5.17 -13.39
CA ALA A 225 8.03 -6.30 -13.67
C ALA A 225 8.60 -6.16 -15.09
N TYR A 226 9.93 -6.23 -15.21
CA TYR A 226 10.63 -6.02 -16.47
C TYR A 226 11.08 -7.30 -17.15
N TRP A 227 11.22 -8.41 -16.43
CA TRP A 227 11.65 -9.67 -17.02
C TRP A 227 10.45 -10.55 -17.36
N LYS A 228 10.63 -11.43 -18.35
CA LYS A 228 9.70 -12.48 -18.71
C LYS A 228 10.08 -13.78 -18.02
N ALA A 229 9.12 -14.47 -17.42
CA ALA A 229 9.36 -15.76 -16.81
C ALA A 229 9.44 -16.85 -17.89
N ARG A 230 10.44 -17.74 -17.82
CA ARG A 230 10.55 -18.91 -18.72
C ARG A 230 9.39 -19.89 -18.60
N SER A 231 8.84 -19.97 -17.40
CA SER A 231 7.74 -20.87 -17.08
C SER A 231 6.87 -20.26 -16.00
N THR A 232 5.57 -20.42 -16.16
CA THR A 232 4.57 -20.06 -15.16
C THR A 232 3.85 -21.32 -14.65
N SER A 233 3.29 -21.25 -13.44
CA SER A 233 2.50 -22.36 -12.91
C SER A 233 1.32 -22.67 -13.83
N GLN A 234 1.12 -23.94 -14.16
CA GLN A 234 -0.02 -24.41 -14.95
C GLN A 234 -1.31 -24.53 -14.14
N LYS A 235 -1.24 -24.39 -12.81
CA LYS A 235 -2.41 -24.41 -11.92
C LYS A 235 -2.97 -23.02 -11.65
N GLN A 236 -2.22 -21.98 -11.98
CA GLN A 236 -2.70 -20.59 -11.90
C GLN A 236 -3.31 -20.16 -13.23
N GLU A 237 -4.33 -19.31 -13.14
CA GLU A 237 -4.89 -18.62 -14.30
C GLU A 237 -4.06 -17.35 -14.56
N TRP A 238 -3.59 -17.16 -15.79
CA TRP A 238 -2.73 -16.03 -16.16
C TRP A 238 -3.45 -15.09 -17.11
N MET A 239 -3.40 -13.79 -16.80
CA MET A 239 -4.01 -12.72 -17.59
C MET A 239 -2.93 -11.91 -18.29
N ARG A 240 -3.17 -11.52 -19.55
CA ARG A 240 -2.21 -10.72 -20.34
C ARG A 240 -2.25 -9.26 -19.93
N LEU A 241 -1.16 -8.75 -19.37
CA LEU A 241 -1.04 -7.37 -18.90
C LEU A 241 -1.34 -6.36 -20.00
N LYS A 242 -0.82 -6.56 -21.22
CA LYS A 242 -1.05 -5.64 -22.35
C LYS A 242 -2.53 -5.48 -22.71
N GLU A 243 -3.34 -6.52 -22.53
CA GLU A 243 -4.77 -6.48 -22.82
C GLU A 243 -5.49 -5.68 -21.73
N ILE A 244 -5.17 -5.94 -20.47
CA ILE A 244 -5.68 -5.18 -19.32
C ILE A 244 -5.29 -3.69 -19.45
N GLU A 245 -4.02 -3.40 -19.74
CA GLU A 245 -3.50 -2.04 -19.90
C GLU A 245 -4.18 -1.28 -21.04
N LYS A 246 -4.48 -1.97 -22.15
CA LYS A 246 -5.16 -1.37 -23.30
C LYS A 246 -6.59 -0.95 -22.96
N GLU A 247 -7.29 -1.73 -22.14
CA GLU A 247 -8.68 -1.48 -21.77
C GLU A 247 -8.80 -0.48 -20.61
N PHE A 248 -8.01 -0.65 -19.56
CA PHE A 248 -8.18 0.07 -18.29
C PHE A 248 -7.10 1.12 -18.01
N GLY A 249 -6.00 1.13 -18.78
CA GLY A 249 -4.89 2.07 -18.66
C GLY A 249 -3.88 1.69 -17.58
N ARG A 250 -2.59 1.68 -17.94
CA ARG A 250 -1.45 1.22 -17.10
C ARG A 250 -1.38 1.83 -15.70
N ASN A 251 -1.64 3.12 -15.54
CA ASN A 251 -1.39 3.84 -14.29
C ASN A 251 -2.48 3.64 -13.21
N LYS A 252 -3.52 2.86 -13.49
CA LYS A 252 -4.69 2.74 -12.60
C LYS A 252 -5.19 1.30 -12.42
N LEU A 253 -4.33 0.32 -12.65
CA LEU A 253 -4.71 -1.11 -12.62
C LEU A 253 -4.66 -1.73 -11.23
N TRP A 254 -3.93 -1.10 -10.32
CA TRP A 254 -3.47 -1.78 -9.11
C TRP A 254 -4.36 -1.44 -7.92
N PRO A 255 -5.05 -2.44 -7.34
CA PRO A 255 -5.62 -2.29 -6.01
C PRO A 255 -4.50 -2.19 -4.97
N ASP A 256 -4.84 -1.95 -3.72
CA ASP A 256 -3.82 -1.84 -2.67
C ASP A 256 -3.18 -3.19 -2.30
N VAL A 257 -3.97 -4.28 -2.27
CA VAL A 257 -3.52 -5.63 -1.91
C VAL A 257 -4.18 -6.71 -2.77
N LEU A 258 -3.40 -7.72 -3.12
CA LEU A 258 -3.86 -8.95 -3.78
C LEU A 258 -3.59 -10.16 -2.87
N ILE A 259 -4.51 -11.12 -2.86
CA ILE A 259 -4.36 -12.39 -2.16
C ILE A 259 -4.50 -13.54 -3.17
N TYR A 260 -3.59 -14.50 -3.06
CA TYR A 260 -3.58 -15.73 -3.85
C TYR A 260 -3.45 -16.94 -2.94
N THR A 261 -4.03 -18.04 -3.38
CA THR A 261 -4.03 -19.33 -2.70
C THR A 261 -3.57 -20.43 -3.66
N ALA A 262 -2.90 -21.44 -3.11
CA ALA A 262 -2.51 -22.62 -3.86
C ALA A 262 -2.35 -23.83 -2.94
N GLU A 263 -2.36 -25.02 -3.53
CA GLU A 263 -2.05 -26.26 -2.80
C GLU A 263 -0.55 -26.39 -2.50
N GLU A 264 0.30 -25.88 -3.39
CA GLU A 264 1.76 -25.94 -3.29
C GLU A 264 2.34 -24.53 -3.33
N LYS A 265 3.36 -24.25 -2.52
CA LYS A 265 4.05 -22.93 -2.51
C LYS A 265 4.71 -22.60 -3.85
N GLU A 266 5.13 -23.62 -4.61
CA GLU A 266 5.73 -23.49 -5.94
C GLU A 266 4.76 -22.82 -6.94
N ASP A 267 3.45 -22.95 -6.72
CA ASP A 267 2.43 -22.32 -7.55
C ASP A 267 2.21 -20.83 -7.22
N LEU A 268 2.89 -20.31 -6.18
CA LEU A 268 2.79 -18.92 -5.73
C LEU A 268 4.10 -18.14 -5.91
N VAL A 269 5.15 -18.72 -6.47
CA VAL A 269 6.48 -18.07 -6.53
C VAL A 269 6.54 -16.85 -7.46
N LEU A 270 5.57 -16.73 -8.38
CA LEU A 270 5.44 -15.63 -9.32
C LEU A 270 4.02 -15.07 -9.22
N VAL A 271 3.90 -13.75 -9.00
CA VAL A 271 2.63 -13.04 -9.11
C VAL A 271 2.48 -12.43 -10.50
N ALA A 272 3.53 -11.77 -10.99
CA ALA A 272 3.54 -11.22 -12.34
C ALA A 272 4.95 -11.14 -12.93
N ASP A 273 4.99 -11.18 -14.26
CA ASP A 273 6.17 -10.87 -15.06
C ASP A 273 5.83 -9.70 -16.01
N SER A 274 6.69 -9.40 -16.99
CA SER A 274 6.46 -8.28 -17.91
C SER A 274 5.28 -8.46 -18.88
N HIS A 275 4.68 -9.65 -18.96
CA HIS A 275 3.63 -10.01 -19.91
C HIS A 275 2.33 -10.45 -19.24
N TYR A 276 2.44 -11.12 -18.10
CA TYR A 276 1.34 -11.80 -17.44
C TYR A 276 1.28 -11.46 -15.96
N ILE A 277 0.05 -11.47 -15.44
CA ILE A 277 -0.24 -11.45 -14.01
C ILE A 277 -1.13 -12.65 -13.70
N ALA A 278 -0.85 -13.33 -12.60
CA ALA A 278 -1.73 -14.35 -12.07
C ALA A 278 -3.05 -13.71 -11.64
N ARG A 279 -4.17 -14.35 -11.98
CA ARG A 279 -5.51 -13.93 -11.57
C ARG A 279 -5.63 -14.08 -10.05
N PRO A 280 -5.85 -12.98 -9.30
CA PRO A 280 -5.96 -13.04 -7.84
C PRO A 280 -7.20 -13.79 -7.41
N ASP A 281 -7.14 -14.38 -6.21
CA ASP A 281 -8.33 -14.96 -5.59
C ASP A 281 -9.16 -13.84 -4.93
N ILE A 282 -8.49 -12.93 -4.21
CA ILE A 282 -9.13 -11.77 -3.57
C ILE A 282 -8.36 -10.49 -3.89
N ILE A 283 -9.11 -9.39 -4.06
CA ILE A 283 -8.58 -8.02 -4.13
C ILE A 283 -9.05 -7.26 -2.88
N ILE A 284 -8.17 -6.41 -2.33
CA ILE A 284 -8.52 -5.49 -1.25
C ILE A 284 -8.13 -4.06 -1.63
N ASP A 285 -9.10 -3.16 -1.55
CA ASP A 285 -8.91 -1.71 -1.66
C ASP A 285 -9.13 -1.06 -0.29
N PHE A 286 -8.31 -0.08 0.07
CA PHE A 286 -8.40 0.63 1.35
C PHE A 286 -8.97 2.04 1.18
N LYS A 287 -9.89 2.38 2.08
CA LYS A 287 -10.51 3.71 2.17
C LYS A 287 -10.47 4.21 3.62
N GLU A 288 -9.48 5.05 3.92
CA GLU A 288 -9.15 5.49 5.27
C GLU A 288 -9.85 6.79 5.70
N ASN A 289 -10.15 7.66 4.74
CA ASN A 289 -10.80 8.94 4.99
C ASN A 289 -12.31 8.76 5.21
N ALA A 290 -12.99 9.67 5.90
CA ALA A 290 -14.44 9.57 6.07
C ALA A 290 -15.24 9.97 4.81
N ASP A 291 -14.65 10.84 3.99
CA ASP A 291 -15.24 11.44 2.79
C ASP A 291 -14.69 10.81 1.49
N TRP A 292 -14.05 9.64 1.59
CA TRP A 292 -13.46 8.92 0.46
C TRP A 292 -14.45 8.74 -0.69
N TYR A 293 -15.71 8.40 -0.37
CA TYR A 293 -16.74 8.15 -1.36
C TYR A 293 -17.10 9.41 -2.16
N GLU A 294 -17.05 10.59 -1.53
CA GLU A 294 -17.35 11.86 -2.19
C GLU A 294 -16.19 12.34 -3.07
N LYS A 295 -14.95 12.08 -2.64
CA LYS A 295 -13.72 12.54 -3.32
C LYS A 295 -13.21 11.60 -4.40
N GLU A 296 -13.20 10.30 -4.11
CA GLU A 296 -12.58 9.27 -4.94
C GLU A 296 -13.62 8.45 -5.70
N GLY A 297 -14.84 8.33 -5.14
CA GLY A 297 -15.91 7.49 -5.69
C GLY A 297 -15.62 6.00 -5.56
N LEU A 298 -16.25 5.21 -6.44
CA LEU A 298 -16.12 3.74 -6.54
C LEU A 298 -15.52 3.28 -7.87
N ASP A 299 -15.15 4.22 -8.75
CA ASP A 299 -14.69 3.92 -10.11
C ASP A 299 -13.38 3.14 -10.12
N ASP A 300 -12.51 3.39 -9.15
CA ASP A 300 -11.26 2.66 -8.97
C ASP A 300 -11.50 1.22 -8.50
N VAL A 301 -12.29 1.02 -7.46
CA VAL A 301 -12.67 -0.29 -6.94
C VAL A 301 -13.29 -1.14 -8.05
N LYS A 302 -14.23 -0.57 -8.80
CA LYS A 302 -14.84 -1.28 -9.94
C LYS A 302 -13.80 -1.62 -10.99
N ARG A 303 -12.97 -0.66 -11.39
CA ARG A 303 -11.94 -0.87 -12.42
C ARG A 303 -10.97 -1.97 -12.00
N HIS A 304 -10.54 -2.04 -10.74
CA HIS A 304 -9.67 -3.10 -10.24
C HIS A 304 -10.38 -4.47 -10.33
N TYR A 305 -11.66 -4.54 -9.96
CA TYR A 305 -12.47 -5.76 -10.12
C TYR A 305 -12.58 -6.19 -11.59
N ASP A 306 -12.92 -5.28 -12.50
CA ASP A 306 -13.09 -5.59 -13.92
C ASP A 306 -11.77 -6.02 -14.59
N ALA A 307 -10.68 -5.35 -14.21
CA ALA A 307 -9.35 -5.56 -14.77
C ALA A 307 -8.75 -6.91 -14.36
N LEU A 308 -8.87 -7.27 -13.07
CA LEU A 308 -8.19 -8.44 -12.50
C LEU A 308 -9.14 -9.62 -12.23
N LYS A 309 -10.46 -9.40 -12.29
CA LYS A 309 -11.52 -10.40 -12.22
C LYS A 309 -11.32 -11.41 -11.08
N PRO A 310 -11.20 -11.02 -9.81
CA PRO A 310 -10.79 -11.94 -8.75
C PRO A 310 -11.69 -13.18 -8.66
N LYS A 311 -11.11 -14.35 -8.35
CA LYS A 311 -11.86 -15.63 -8.37
C LYS A 311 -12.93 -15.70 -7.29
N ILE A 312 -12.64 -15.16 -6.11
CA ILE A 312 -13.50 -15.20 -4.94
C ILE A 312 -14.28 -13.89 -4.80
N GLY A 313 -13.60 -12.74 -4.87
CA GLY A 313 -14.24 -11.43 -4.83
C GLY A 313 -13.29 -10.28 -4.45
N SER A 314 -13.88 -9.12 -4.16
CA SER A 314 -13.18 -7.93 -3.70
C SER A 314 -13.76 -7.38 -2.42
N PHE A 315 -12.89 -6.79 -1.60
CA PHE A 315 -13.28 -6.14 -0.36
C PHE A 315 -12.76 -4.70 -0.34
N VAL A 316 -13.62 -3.76 0.00
CA VAL A 316 -13.23 -2.39 0.30
C VAL A 316 -13.17 -2.26 1.81
N VAL A 317 -11.96 -2.12 2.34
CA VAL A 317 -11.70 -2.05 3.78
C VAL A 317 -11.66 -0.58 4.21
N CYS A 318 -12.66 -0.19 4.99
CA CYS A 318 -12.86 1.16 5.48
C CYS A 318 -12.44 1.28 6.95
N ARG A 319 -11.59 2.26 7.27
CA ARG A 319 -11.24 2.61 8.67
C ARG A 319 -12.38 3.36 9.35
N LYS A 320 -13.04 4.26 8.62
CA LYS A 320 -14.21 5.00 9.14
C LYS A 320 -15.51 4.27 8.76
N PRO A 321 -16.62 4.51 9.47
CA PRO A 321 -17.91 3.92 9.13
C PRO A 321 -18.27 4.12 7.66
N VAL A 322 -18.74 3.05 7.01
CA VAL A 322 -19.16 3.11 5.60
C VAL A 322 -20.45 3.96 5.50
N PRO A 323 -20.47 5.04 4.71
CA PRO A 323 -21.68 5.83 4.51
C PRO A 323 -22.77 5.02 3.79
N GLU A 324 -24.03 5.18 4.18
CA GLU A 324 -25.17 4.51 3.52
C GLU A 324 -25.23 4.83 2.01
N ALA A 325 -24.87 6.07 1.64
CA ALA A 325 -24.77 6.49 0.25
C ALA A 325 -23.76 5.67 -0.57
N ALA A 326 -22.63 5.26 0.04
CA ALA A 326 -21.62 4.44 -0.63
C ALA A 326 -22.14 3.02 -0.88
N THR A 327 -22.86 2.45 0.10
CA THR A 327 -23.52 1.14 -0.04
C THR A 327 -24.56 1.15 -1.15
N THR A 328 -25.43 2.17 -1.18
CA THR A 328 -26.46 2.32 -2.23
C THR A 328 -25.82 2.47 -3.60
N ALA A 329 -24.80 3.32 -3.73
CA ALA A 329 -24.13 3.53 -5.00
C ALA A 329 -23.39 2.29 -5.51
N LEU A 330 -22.80 1.49 -4.62
CA LEU A 330 -22.24 0.20 -5.00
C LEU A 330 -23.34 -0.70 -5.55
N LEU A 331 -24.47 -0.84 -4.84
CA LEU A 331 -25.60 -1.65 -5.30
C LEU A 331 -26.14 -1.20 -6.67
N ASP A 332 -26.28 0.11 -6.88
CA ASP A 332 -26.72 0.68 -8.16
C ASP A 332 -25.73 0.37 -9.28
N LEU A 333 -24.43 0.52 -9.01
CA LEU A 333 -23.35 0.22 -9.94
C LEU A 333 -23.33 -1.26 -10.33
N LEU A 334 -23.52 -2.17 -9.37
CA LEU A 334 -23.63 -3.61 -9.64
C LEU A 334 -24.92 -3.95 -10.44
N THR A 335 -26.02 -3.22 -10.21
CA THR A 335 -27.32 -3.47 -10.86
C THR A 335 -27.35 -2.98 -12.31
N ILE A 336 -26.83 -1.79 -12.59
CA ILE A 336 -26.82 -1.19 -13.95
C ILE A 336 -26.05 -2.07 -14.94
N HIS A 337 -24.92 -2.63 -14.52
CA HIS A 337 -24.09 -3.45 -15.39
C HIS A 337 -24.67 -4.82 -15.69
N THR A 338 -25.34 -5.44 -14.71
CA THR A 338 -26.11 -6.66 -14.95
C THR A 338 -27.13 -6.47 -16.08
N GLN A 339 -27.67 -5.26 -16.26
CA GLN A 339 -28.62 -4.95 -17.33
C GLN A 339 -27.96 -4.62 -18.69
N GLN A 340 -26.79 -3.96 -18.70
CA GLN A 340 -26.07 -3.60 -19.93
C GLN A 340 -25.39 -4.80 -20.61
N GLU A 341 -24.79 -5.71 -19.84
CA GLU A 341 -24.16 -6.92 -20.39
C GLU A 341 -25.20 -7.88 -20.97
N ASN A 342 -26.36 -8.01 -20.32
CA ASN A 342 -27.50 -8.79 -20.83
C ASN A 342 -28.04 -8.29 -22.18
N LYS A 343 -27.82 -7.02 -22.50
CA LYS A 343 -28.24 -6.42 -23.78
C LYS A 343 -27.21 -6.64 -24.89
N THR A 344 -25.93 -6.78 -24.53
CA THR A 344 -24.82 -6.94 -25.48
C THR A 344 -24.64 -8.41 -25.90
N LEU A 345 -24.82 -9.35 -24.96
CA LEU A 345 -24.83 -10.80 -25.22
C LEU A 345 -25.98 -11.27 -26.13
N SER A 346 -26.99 -10.42 -26.40
CA SER A 346 -28.08 -10.74 -27.34
C SER A 346 -27.82 -10.34 -28.79
N VAL A 347 -26.66 -9.73 -29.11
CA VAL A 347 -26.40 -9.15 -30.44
C VAL A 347 -25.28 -9.85 -31.21
N ASP A 348 -24.27 -10.43 -30.55
CA ASP A 348 -23.08 -10.97 -31.22
C ASP A 348 -23.02 -12.52 -31.20
N ALA A 349 -23.88 -13.15 -31.98
CA ALA A 349 -23.79 -14.57 -32.32
C ALA A 349 -23.48 -14.77 -33.82
N THR A 350 -22.48 -14.06 -34.35
CA THR A 350 -21.89 -14.35 -35.67
C THR A 350 -20.57 -13.60 -35.82
N GLU A 351 -19.44 -14.30 -35.66
CA GLU A 351 -18.34 -14.33 -36.64
C GLU A 351 -17.14 -15.10 -36.08
N SER A 352 -16.63 -16.03 -36.88
CA SER A 352 -15.48 -16.88 -36.61
C SER A 352 -14.31 -16.39 -37.46
N ASN A 353 -13.10 -16.28 -36.88
CA ASN A 353 -11.87 -16.37 -37.67
C ASN A 353 -10.60 -16.73 -36.87
N MET A 354 -10.06 -17.90 -37.24
CA MET A 354 -8.65 -18.22 -37.57
C MET A 354 -7.51 -17.61 -36.72
N LEU A 355 -6.83 -18.46 -35.95
CA LEU A 355 -5.51 -18.19 -35.33
C LEU A 355 -4.44 -19.20 -35.80
N THR A 356 -3.18 -18.74 -35.79
CA THR A 356 -1.96 -19.50 -36.13
C THR A 356 -1.37 -20.19 -34.88
N PRO A 357 -0.62 -21.30 -35.02
CA PRO A 357 -0.18 -22.12 -33.88
C PRO A 357 1.24 -21.77 -33.43
N ASN A 358 1.39 -21.17 -32.24
CA ASN A 358 2.51 -21.34 -31.28
C ASN A 358 2.48 -20.29 -30.15
N GLU A 359 1.32 -20.08 -29.53
CA GLU A 359 1.23 -19.47 -28.20
C GLU A 359 0.59 -20.50 -27.26
N PRO A 360 0.94 -20.56 -25.97
CA PRO A 360 0.15 -21.33 -25.01
C PRO A 360 -1.28 -20.81 -25.11
N ALA A 361 -2.18 -21.68 -25.55
CA ALA A 361 -3.58 -21.38 -25.66
C ALA A 361 -4.11 -21.15 -24.24
N GLY A 362 -4.17 -19.89 -23.82
CA GLY A 362 -5.07 -19.52 -22.74
C GLY A 362 -6.47 -19.88 -23.22
N GLU A 363 -7.10 -20.86 -22.59
CA GLU A 363 -8.50 -21.14 -22.86
C GLU A 363 -9.30 -19.85 -22.65
N PRO A 364 -10.17 -19.46 -23.60
CA PRO A 364 -11.05 -18.33 -23.37
C PRO A 364 -11.88 -18.59 -22.11
N LEU A 365 -11.86 -17.63 -21.19
CA LEU A 365 -12.61 -17.71 -19.93
C LEU A 365 -14.06 -18.11 -20.23
N PRO A 366 -14.64 -19.10 -19.51
CA PRO A 366 -16.04 -19.46 -19.69
C PRO A 366 -16.93 -18.24 -19.45
N GLU A 367 -17.80 -17.93 -20.41
CA GLU A 367 -18.78 -16.84 -20.40
C GLU A 367 -19.92 -17.11 -19.38
N ALA A 368 -19.58 -17.20 -18.10
CA ALA A 368 -20.55 -17.06 -17.03
C ALA A 368 -20.75 -15.56 -16.77
N LYS A 369 -22.02 -15.12 -16.67
CA LYS A 369 -22.35 -13.74 -16.30
C LYS A 369 -21.62 -13.38 -15.01
N PRO A 370 -20.84 -12.28 -14.95
CA PRO A 370 -20.12 -11.92 -13.74
C PRO A 370 -21.12 -11.49 -12.67
N GLU A 371 -21.36 -12.35 -11.70
CA GLU A 371 -21.93 -11.93 -10.42
C GLU A 371 -20.82 -11.15 -9.70
N TYR A 372 -20.97 -9.83 -9.63
CA TYR A 372 -20.02 -8.97 -8.95
C TYR A 372 -20.02 -9.28 -7.45
N LYS A 373 -18.85 -9.65 -6.92
CA LYS A 373 -18.66 -9.96 -5.50
C LYS A 373 -17.79 -8.89 -4.85
N ILE A 374 -18.30 -7.66 -4.77
CA ILE A 374 -17.64 -6.54 -4.08
C ILE A 374 -18.35 -6.30 -2.76
N GLN A 375 -17.59 -6.29 -1.65
CA GLN A 375 -18.13 -6.07 -0.31
C GLN A 375 -17.46 -4.86 0.36
N LEU A 376 -18.28 -3.99 0.98
CA LEU A 376 -17.77 -2.89 1.82
C LEU A 376 -17.66 -3.36 3.27
N LEU A 377 -16.48 -3.22 3.87
CA LEU A 377 -16.21 -3.62 5.25
C LEU A 377 -15.83 -2.39 6.08
N HIS A 378 -16.62 -2.07 7.09
CA HIS A 378 -16.17 -1.17 8.15
C HIS A 378 -15.33 -1.97 9.14
N VAL A 379 -14.01 -1.86 9.05
CA VAL A 379 -13.09 -2.56 9.94
C VAL A 379 -12.79 -1.75 11.18
N GLY A 380 -12.59 -0.44 11.05
CA GLY A 380 -12.19 0.39 12.19
C GLY A 380 -10.87 -0.09 12.76
N ASP A 381 -10.82 -0.22 14.08
CA ASP A 381 -9.65 -0.76 14.79
C ASP A 381 -9.88 -2.19 15.33
N GLU A 382 -10.91 -2.88 14.81
CA GLU A 382 -11.38 -4.18 15.31
C GLU A 382 -11.03 -5.32 14.34
N VAL A 383 -10.09 -6.17 14.76
CA VAL A 383 -9.57 -7.28 13.94
C VAL A 383 -10.65 -8.31 13.56
N GLU A 384 -11.71 -8.45 14.36
CA GLU A 384 -12.82 -9.36 14.05
C GLU A 384 -13.65 -8.93 12.85
N ASN A 385 -13.63 -7.65 12.49
CA ASN A 385 -14.32 -7.16 11.30
C ASN A 385 -13.63 -7.58 10.00
N LEU A 386 -12.45 -8.21 10.08
CA LEU A 386 -11.77 -8.84 8.94
C LEU A 386 -12.25 -10.27 8.67
N ASN A 387 -13.10 -10.86 9.53
CA ASN A 387 -13.61 -12.23 9.34
C ASN A 387 -14.24 -12.49 7.97
N PRO A 388 -14.99 -11.57 7.33
CA PRO A 388 -15.51 -11.80 5.98
C PRO A 388 -14.43 -12.11 4.93
N ILE A 389 -13.23 -11.53 5.05
CA ILE A 389 -12.09 -11.83 4.16
C ILE A 389 -11.57 -13.25 4.44
N ILE A 390 -11.46 -13.60 5.72
CA ILE A 390 -10.95 -14.91 6.17
C ILE A 390 -11.93 -16.04 5.80
N ASP A 391 -13.23 -15.80 5.96
CA ASP A 391 -14.27 -16.76 5.66
C ASP A 391 -14.39 -17.01 4.15
N ALA A 392 -14.06 -16.00 3.33
CA ALA A 392 -14.01 -16.16 1.87
C ALA A 392 -12.82 -17.02 1.40
N LEU A 393 -11.79 -17.22 2.23
CA LEU A 393 -10.64 -18.09 1.92
C LEU A 393 -10.87 -19.57 2.29
N VAL A 394 -11.98 -19.89 2.98
CA VAL A 394 -12.43 -21.26 3.30
C VAL A 394 -13.08 -21.87 2.07
#